data_AF-A0AAW6M8M3-F1
#
_entry.id   AF-A0AAW6M8M3-F1
#
_cell.length_a   1.000
_cell.length_b   1.000
_cell.length_c   1.000
_cell.angle_alpha   90.00
_cell.angle_beta   90.00
_cell.angle_gamma   90.00
#
_symmetry.space_group_name_H-M   'P 1'
#
loop_
_entity.id
_entity.type
_entity.pdbx_description
1 polymer ?
#
loop_
_entity_poly.entity_id
_entity_poly.type
_entity_poly.pdbx_seq_one_letter_code
_entity_poly.pdbx_strand_id
1 'polypeptide(L)'
;MLEQQEIEQQKAKQHKIEQEQQNEIDNALSKSTLYQTLGCIMWILTYLTPIILIFCYISSDEFNRAGWGDRIGQIISIALLGLFIPWITIGSLLAFLEGK
;
A
#
# COMPACT_ATOMS: atom_id res chain seq x y z
N MET A 1 45.36 -12.23 8.78
CA MET A 1 44.76 -12.38 7.44
C MET A 1 43.80 -13.57 7.37
N LEU A 2 44.19 -14.78 7.80
CA LEU A 2 43.28 -15.95 7.84
C LEU A 2 42.04 -15.75 8.75
N GLU A 3 42.21 -15.20 9.96
CA GLU A 3 41.08 -14.98 10.88
C GLU A 3 40.04 -13.98 10.35
N GLN A 4 40.46 -12.92 9.63
CA GLN A 4 39.52 -11.97 9.00
C GLN A 4 38.69 -12.65 7.91
N GLN A 5 39.31 -13.55 7.16
CA GLN A 5 38.67 -14.30 6.08
C GLN A 5 37.63 -15.29 6.64
N GLU A 6 37.93 -15.94 7.77
CA GLU A 6 36.97 -16.81 8.47
C GLU A 6 35.79 -16.04 9.07
N ILE A 7 36.03 -14.85 9.63
CA ILE A 7 34.98 -13.97 10.17
C ILE A 7 34.05 -13.47 9.05
N GLU A 8 34.59 -13.06 7.90
CA GLU A 8 33.79 -12.68 6.73
C GLU A 8 32.98 -13.85 6.19
N GLN A 9 33.56 -15.05 6.17
CA GLN A 9 32.87 -16.25 5.70
C GLN A 9 31.76 -16.69 6.66
N GLN A 10 31.95 -16.52 7.97
CA GLN A 10 30.90 -16.72 8.98
C GLN A 10 29.78 -15.69 8.83
N LYS A 11 30.10 -14.41 8.67
CA LYS A 11 29.08 -13.38 8.41
C LYS A 11 28.29 -13.66 7.13
N ALA A 12 28.95 -14.05 6.05
CA ALA A 12 28.27 -14.37 4.79
C ALA A 12 27.33 -15.59 4.91
N LYS A 13 27.71 -16.60 5.70
CA LYS A 13 26.84 -17.74 6.01
C LYS A 13 25.64 -17.34 6.86
N GLN A 14 25.87 -16.50 7.88
CA GLN A 14 24.82 -16.01 8.75
C GLN A 14 23.81 -15.13 8.01
N HIS A 15 24.30 -14.27 7.11
CA HIS A 15 23.47 -13.43 6.25
C HIS A 15 22.62 -14.25 5.25
N LYS A 16 23.13 -15.38 4.77
CA LYS A 16 22.37 -16.32 3.92
C LYS A 16 21.26 -17.03 4.70
N ILE A 17 21.54 -17.45 5.94
CA ILE A 17 20.56 -18.10 6.80
C ILE A 17 19.45 -17.11 7.16
N GLU A 18 19.80 -15.88 7.52
CA GLU A 18 18.81 -14.81 7.76
C GLU A 18 17.97 -14.52 6.51
N GLN A 19 18.57 -14.47 5.32
CA GLN A 19 17.82 -14.32 4.07
C GLN A 19 16.87 -15.48 3.79
N GLU A 20 17.29 -16.74 4.01
CA GLU A 20 16.40 -17.89 3.84
C GLU A 20 15.24 -17.87 4.83
N GLN A 21 15.49 -17.51 6.09
CA GLN A 21 14.43 -17.37 7.09
C GLN A 21 13.45 -16.24 6.74
N GLN A 22 13.96 -15.09 6.27
CA GLN A 22 13.11 -13.99 5.82
C GLN A 22 12.22 -14.44 4.64
N ASN A 23 12.80 -15.18 3.69
CA ASN A 23 12.08 -15.66 2.52
C ASN A 23 11.01 -16.72 2.87
N GLU A 24 11.25 -17.56 3.87
CA GLU A 24 10.26 -18.50 4.39
C GLU A 24 9.11 -17.78 5.11
N ILE A 25 9.42 -16.73 5.87
CA ILE A 25 8.41 -15.89 6.54
C ILE A 25 7.58 -15.14 5.49
N ASP A 26 8.20 -14.53 4.49
CA ASP A 26 7.51 -13.83 3.40
C ASP A 26 6.64 -14.77 2.56
N ASN A 27 7.12 -15.99 2.31
CA ASN A 27 6.34 -17.02 1.63
C ASN A 27 5.16 -17.48 2.51
N ALA A 28 5.34 -17.62 3.82
CA ALA A 28 4.24 -17.93 4.74
C ALA A 28 3.24 -16.77 4.86
N LEU A 29 3.71 -15.52 4.87
CA LEU A 29 2.90 -14.31 4.95
C LEU A 29 2.09 -14.07 3.67
N SER A 30 2.73 -14.22 2.50
CA SER A 30 2.09 -14.07 1.19
C SER A 30 1.06 -15.17 0.91
N LYS A 31 1.31 -16.37 1.42
CA LYS A 31 0.39 -17.50 1.35
C LYS A 31 -0.73 -17.42 2.40
N SER A 32 -0.57 -16.57 3.42
CA SER A 32 -1.60 -16.33 4.42
C SER A 32 -2.74 -15.49 3.84
N THR A 33 -3.98 -15.89 4.14
CA THR A 33 -5.23 -15.22 3.76
C THR A 33 -5.23 -13.72 4.11
N LEU A 34 -4.37 -13.26 5.03
CA LEU A 34 -4.21 -11.86 5.42
C LEU A 34 -3.73 -10.98 4.26
N TYR A 35 -2.72 -11.40 3.49
CA TYR A 35 -2.22 -10.57 2.39
C TYR A 35 -3.26 -10.42 1.28
N GLN A 36 -3.98 -11.52 1.01
CA GLN A 36 -5.06 -11.56 0.02
C GLN A 36 -6.28 -10.75 0.47
N THR A 37 -6.60 -10.79 1.77
CA THR A 37 -7.71 -10.04 2.39
C THR A 37 -7.38 -8.56 2.49
N LEU A 38 -6.17 -8.20 2.91
CA LEU A 38 -5.67 -6.82 2.91
C LEU A 38 -5.63 -6.26 1.49
N GLY A 39 -5.17 -7.05 0.52
CA GLY A 39 -5.23 -6.70 -0.89
C GLY A 39 -6.65 -6.43 -1.37
N CYS A 40 -7.62 -7.29 -1.04
CA CYS A 40 -9.03 -7.08 -1.38
C CYS A 40 -9.63 -5.83 -0.70
N ILE A 41 -9.37 -5.64 0.60
CA ILE A 41 -9.86 -4.47 1.35
C ILE A 41 -9.26 -3.19 0.75
N MET A 42 -7.96 -3.18 0.46
CA MET A 42 -7.28 -2.06 -0.19
C MET A 42 -7.86 -1.78 -1.57
N TRP A 43 -8.15 -2.82 -2.37
CA TRP A 43 -8.78 -2.68 -3.68
C TRP A 43 -10.18 -2.07 -3.56
N ILE A 44 -11.01 -2.59 -2.65
CA ILE A 44 -12.36 -2.06 -2.39
C ILE A 44 -12.26 -0.61 -1.92
N LEU A 45 -11.38 -0.28 -0.97
CA LEU A 45 -11.19 1.10 -0.52
C LEU A 45 -10.67 2.03 -1.62
N THR A 46 -9.80 1.54 -2.49
CA THR A 46 -9.22 2.34 -3.58
C THR A 46 -10.24 2.70 -4.65
N TYR A 47 -11.05 1.73 -5.09
CA TYR A 47 -11.96 1.93 -6.21
C TYR A 47 -13.37 2.31 -5.76
N LEU A 48 -13.88 1.70 -4.69
CA LEU A 48 -15.26 1.91 -4.26
C LEU A 48 -15.43 3.22 -3.48
N THR A 49 -14.47 3.59 -2.65
CA THR A 49 -14.54 4.82 -1.84
C THR A 49 -14.69 6.09 -2.68
N PRO A 50 -13.88 6.37 -3.73
CA PRO A 50 -14.07 7.57 -4.52
C PRO A 50 -15.41 7.59 -5.25
N ILE A 51 -15.93 6.44 -5.70
CA ILE A 51 -17.25 6.33 -6.35
C ILE A 51 -18.35 6.72 -5.35
N ILE A 52 -18.30 6.18 -4.13
CA ILE A 52 -19.26 6.50 -3.07
C ILE A 52 -19.15 7.98 -2.69
N LEU A 53 -17.94 8.51 -2.51
CA LEU A 53 -17.72 9.91 -2.16
C LEU A 53 -18.24 10.88 -3.24
N ILE A 54 -18.02 10.57 -4.52
CA ILE A 54 -18.58 11.35 -5.63
C ILE A 54 -20.12 11.31 -5.59
N PHE A 55 -20.70 10.14 -5.35
CA PHE A 55 -22.16 10.00 -5.26
C PHE A 55 -22.76 10.77 -4.07
N CYS A 56 -22.10 10.69 -2.92
CA CYS A 56 -22.46 11.48 -1.73
C CYS A 56 -22.33 12.98 -2.01
N TYR A 57 -21.28 13.41 -2.72
CA TYR A 57 -21.08 14.79 -3.09
C TYR A 57 -22.19 15.29 -4.03
N ILE A 58 -22.50 14.56 -5.10
CA ILE A 58 -23.57 14.90 -6.04
C ILE A 58 -24.94 14.99 -5.34
N SER A 59 -25.18 14.12 -4.36
CA SER A 59 -26.43 14.08 -3.59
C SER A 59 -26.51 15.13 -2.48
N SER A 60 -25.41 15.87 -2.22
CA SER A 60 -25.35 16.86 -1.15
C SER A 60 -25.94 18.21 -1.55
N ASP A 61 -26.43 18.96 -0.56
CA ASP A 61 -26.86 20.35 -0.75
C ASP A 61 -25.70 21.26 -1.20
N GLU A 62 -24.46 20.85 -0.92
CA GLU A 62 -23.25 21.57 -1.29
C GLU A 62 -23.05 21.57 -2.82
N PHE A 63 -23.31 20.44 -3.48
CA PHE A 63 -23.33 20.37 -4.94
C PHE A 63 -24.43 21.25 -5.55
N ASN A 64 -25.62 21.27 -4.93
CA ASN A 64 -26.74 22.08 -5.41
C ASN A 64 -26.47 23.59 -5.32
N ARG A 65 -25.73 24.03 -4.29
CA ARG A 65 -25.38 25.44 -4.05
C ARG A 65 -24.10 25.88 -4.75
N ALA A 66 -23.21 24.97 -5.08
CA ALA A 66 -21.95 25.26 -5.75
C ALA A 66 -22.17 25.71 -7.21
N GLY A 67 -21.27 26.58 -7.71
CA GLY A 67 -21.19 26.93 -9.13
C GLY A 67 -20.65 25.79 -9.98
N TRP A 68 -20.88 25.81 -11.29
CA TRP A 68 -20.45 24.74 -12.21
C TRP A 68 -18.94 24.44 -12.15
N GLY A 69 -18.11 25.47 -11.97
CA GLY A 69 -16.66 25.31 -11.80
C GLY A 69 -16.28 24.56 -10.53
N ASP A 70 -16.92 24.91 -9.40
CA ASP A 70 -16.65 24.27 -8.10
C ASP A 70 -17.14 22.82 -8.06
N ARG A 71 -18.29 22.53 -8.71
CA ARG A 71 -18.82 21.17 -8.86
C ARG A 71 -17.82 20.24 -9.53
N ILE A 72 -17.30 20.69 -10.68
CA ILE A 72 -16.30 19.93 -11.44
C ILE A 72 -14.99 19.84 -10.66
N GLY A 73 -14.56 20.94 -10.02
CA GLY A 73 -13.36 20.99 -9.20
C GLY A 73 -13.39 20.00 -8.03
N GLN A 74 -14.50 19.88 -7.31
CA GLN A 74 -14.63 18.93 -6.21
C GLN A 74 -14.70 17.48 -6.69
N ILE A 75 -15.40 17.18 -7.79
CA ILE A 75 -15.41 15.82 -8.36
C ILE A 75 -14.00 15.40 -8.78
N ILE A 76 -13.25 16.29 -9.46
CA ILE A 76 -11.86 16.03 -9.85
C ILE A 76 -10.99 15.86 -8.60
N SER A 77 -11.16 16.69 -7.58
CA SER A 77 -10.38 16.59 -6.33
C SER A 77 -10.61 15.26 -5.62
N ILE A 78 -11.87 14.79 -5.51
CA ILE A 78 -12.20 13.50 -4.92
C ILE A 78 -11.60 12.35 -5.75
N ALA A 79 -11.67 12.43 -7.08
CA ALA A 79 -11.09 11.43 -7.96
C ALA A 79 -9.56 11.36 -7.83
N LEU A 80 -8.88 12.52 -7.73
CA LEU A 80 -7.43 12.58 -7.51
C LEU A 80 -7.05 12.01 -6.15
N LEU A 81 -7.76 12.38 -5.08
CA LEU A 81 -7.52 11.82 -3.74
C LEU A 81 -7.70 10.29 -3.72
N GLY A 82 -8.73 9.79 -4.41
CA GLY A 82 -8.95 8.36 -4.58
C GLY A 82 -7.84 7.63 -5.36
N LEU A 83 -7.07 8.32 -6.20
CA LEU A 83 -5.92 7.77 -6.91
C LEU A 83 -4.64 7.84 -6.06
N PHE A 84 -4.39 8.99 -5.43
CA PHE A 84 -3.14 9.26 -4.72
C PHE A 84 -3.03 8.54 -3.37
N ILE A 85 -4.13 8.48 -2.59
CA ILE A 85 -4.10 7.86 -1.26
C ILE A 85 -3.71 6.38 -1.35
N PRO A 86 -4.33 5.56 -2.23
CA PRO A 86 -3.95 4.18 -2.45
C PRO A 86 -2.50 3.99 -2.87
N TRP A 87 -2.01 4.83 -3.79
CA TRP A 87 -0.63 4.75 -4.28
C TRP A 87 0.38 4.98 -3.16
N ILE A 88 0.12 5.97 -2.30
CA ILE A 88 0.96 6.27 -1.14
C ILE A 88 0.85 5.15 -0.10
N THR A 89 -0.35 4.64 0.19
CA THR A 89 -0.52 3.55 1.16
C THR A 89 0.11 2.25 0.68
N ILE A 90 -0.02 1.88 -0.60
CA ILE A 90 0.61 0.68 -1.17
C ILE A 90 2.14 0.84 -1.16
N GLY A 91 2.66 1.99 -1.58
CA GLY A 91 4.09 2.27 -1.52
C GLY A 91 4.63 2.24 -0.09
N SER A 92 3.88 2.76 0.88
CA SER A 92 4.25 2.72 2.30
C SER A 92 4.16 1.29 2.87
N LEU A 93 3.15 0.51 2.47
CA LEU A 93 3.01 -0.88 2.89
C LEU A 93 4.14 -1.76 2.33
N LEU A 94 4.49 -1.56 1.06
CA LEU A 94 5.61 -2.26 0.42
C LEU A 94 6.94 -1.87 1.08
N ALA A 95 7.18 -0.58 1.32
CA ALA A 95 8.37 -0.13 2.03
C ALA A 95 8.43 -0.64 3.49
N PHE A 96 7.28 -0.82 4.13
CA PHE A 96 7.19 -1.42 5.48
C PHE A 96 7.47 -2.92 5.46
N LEU A 97 7.05 -3.63 4.41
CA LEU A 97 7.28 -5.06 4.23
C LEU A 97 8.72 -5.37 3.78
N GLU A 98 9.31 -4.54 2.92
CA GLU A 98 10.73 -4.66 2.52
C GLU A 98 11.69 -4.19 3.64
N GLY A 99 11.16 -3.57 4.69
CA GLY A 99 11.93 -2.83 5.69
C GLY A 99 12.18 -3.52 7.02
N LYS A 100 11.71 -4.76 7.27
CA LYS A 100 11.96 -5.49 8.53
C LYS A 100 11.91 -6.99 8.40
#